data_AF-E9AUC8-F1
#
_entry.id   AF-E9AUC8-F1
#
_cell.length_a   1.000
_cell.length_b   1.000
_cell.length_c   1.000
_cell.angle_alpha   90.00
_cell.angle_beta   90.00
_cell.angle_gamma   90.00
#
_symmetry.space_group_name_H-M   'P 1'
#
loop_
_entity.id
_entity.type
_entity.pdbx_description
1 polymer ?
#
loop_
_entity_poly.entity_id
_entity_poly.type
_entity_poly.pdbx_seq_one_letter_code
_entity_poly.pdbx_strand_id
1 'polypeptide(L)'
;MTFLVRTEEAVEKLVSFIASETAVQASSNDVDDLFAPARESNNVPVDIQIAFLAAPPAHRVPLYFVVPHETVSGTLCLITPPPQRKYKDLVFALSEDGDAVAKRVRRVIDSKKLAAKVADPVAVRAFAKSYDHFIVYGLTKYPRQLTGEFLEHRKVPAWVNSKGRFPEKLRKAVHTVVVTRRGDNQVTCRVGHTGLSTQQIVENIIAFLDKFVKHPDAVPLRNILHIRVAATGTNSKRVGLPIFGHFFQFKALTESAESPRKRRKVEA
;
A
#
# COMPACT_ATOMS: atom_id res chain seq x y z
N MET A 1 19.42 6.45 9.78
CA MET A 1 19.07 7.32 10.92
C MET A 1 17.83 6.73 11.57
N THR A 2 18.00 5.84 12.55
CA THR A 2 16.91 4.97 13.01
C THR A 2 16.13 5.63 14.15
N PHE A 3 15.22 6.55 13.79
CA PHE A 3 14.12 6.97 14.67
C PHE A 3 13.10 5.84 14.92
N LEU A 4 13.29 4.71 14.22
CA LEU A 4 12.50 3.51 14.32
C LEU A 4 12.97 2.68 15.51
N VAL A 5 12.00 2.19 16.28
CA VAL A 5 12.25 1.38 17.47
C VAL A 5 11.69 -0.02 17.24
N ARG A 6 12.52 -1.05 17.49
CA ARG A 6 12.11 -2.47 17.51
C ARG A 6 11.35 -2.94 16.26
N THR A 7 11.79 -2.50 15.08
CA THR A 7 11.14 -2.87 13.81
C THR A 7 11.20 -4.36 13.53
N GLU A 8 12.33 -5.01 13.82
CA GLU A 8 12.53 -6.45 13.61
C GLU A 8 11.57 -7.26 14.49
N GLU A 9 11.58 -7.02 15.81
CA GLU A 9 10.67 -7.66 16.76
C GLU A 9 9.18 -7.47 16.37
N ALA A 10 8.82 -6.28 15.89
CA ALA A 10 7.45 -5.99 15.46
C ALA A 10 7.07 -6.82 14.22
N VAL A 11 7.96 -6.93 13.23
CA VAL A 11 7.71 -7.73 12.02
C VAL A 11 7.65 -9.21 12.36
N GLU A 12 8.56 -9.71 13.19
CA GLU A 12 8.57 -11.11 13.63
C GLU A 12 7.27 -11.51 14.35
N LYS A 13 6.83 -10.70 15.32
CA LYS A 13 5.57 -10.94 16.04
C LYS A 13 4.35 -10.89 15.13
N LEU A 14 4.39 -10.04 14.11
CA LEU A 14 3.31 -9.92 13.13
C LEU A 14 3.29 -11.16 12.22
N VAL A 15 4.44 -11.64 11.75
CA VAL A 15 4.54 -12.87 10.95
C VAL A 15 4.11 -14.09 11.77
N SER A 16 4.53 -14.19 13.04
CA SER A 16 4.10 -15.27 13.93
C SER A 16 2.59 -15.24 14.19
N PHE A 17 2.01 -14.04 14.32
CA PHE A 17 0.56 -13.87 14.45
C PHE A 17 -0.17 -14.41 13.22
N ILE A 18 0.24 -14.04 12.00
CA ILE A 18 -0.38 -14.54 10.76
C ILE A 18 -0.20 -16.06 10.63
N ALA A 19 0.98 -16.59 10.95
CA ALA A 19 1.23 -18.02 10.93
C ALA A 19 0.30 -18.77 11.90
N SER A 20 0.10 -18.23 13.11
CA SER A 20 -0.82 -18.82 14.09
C SER A 20 -2.27 -18.82 13.62
N GLU A 21 -2.75 -17.75 12.96
CA GLU A 21 -4.11 -17.71 12.42
C GLU A 21 -4.31 -18.70 11.27
N THR A 22 -3.29 -18.87 10.43
CA THR A 22 -3.31 -19.82 9.32
C THR A 22 -3.37 -21.26 9.85
N ALA A 23 -2.63 -21.57 10.92
CA ALA A 23 -2.67 -22.88 11.56
C ALA A 23 -4.04 -23.19 12.20
N VAL A 24 -4.69 -22.19 12.80
CA VAL A 24 -6.05 -22.35 13.35
C VAL A 24 -7.06 -22.64 12.25
N GLN A 25 -7.00 -21.96 11.11
CA GLN A 25 -7.91 -22.21 9.97
C GLN A 25 -7.73 -23.60 9.34
N ALA A 26 -6.50 -24.12 9.27
CA ALA A 26 -6.26 -25.46 8.75
C ALA A 26 -6.89 -26.57 9.62
N SER A 27 -7.23 -26.28 10.88
CA SER A 27 -7.88 -27.24 11.79
C SER A 27 -9.41 -27.26 11.70
N SER A 28 -10.04 -26.21 11.15
CA SER A 28 -11.47 -26.20 10.84
C SER A 28 -11.69 -26.82 9.46
N ASN A 29 -11.83 -28.14 9.42
CA ASN A 29 -12.16 -28.90 8.21
C ASN A 29 -13.57 -28.55 7.70
N ASP A 30 -13.71 -27.44 6.98
CA ASP A 30 -14.95 -27.08 6.31
C ASP A 30 -14.98 -27.62 4.88
N VAL A 31 -16.12 -28.21 4.50
CA VAL A 31 -16.37 -28.78 3.16
C VAL A 31 -16.21 -27.71 2.07
N ASP A 32 -16.34 -26.44 2.43
CA ASP A 32 -16.16 -25.28 1.57
C ASP A 32 -14.71 -25.10 1.07
N ASP A 33 -13.70 -25.57 1.81
CA ASP A 33 -12.29 -25.47 1.39
C ASP A 33 -11.94 -26.47 0.28
N LEU A 34 -12.73 -27.54 0.07
CA LEU A 34 -12.57 -28.48 -1.05
C LEU A 34 -13.01 -27.89 -2.40
N PHE A 35 -13.97 -26.96 -2.38
CA PHE A 35 -14.48 -26.29 -3.59
C PHE A 35 -13.90 -24.90 -3.80
N ALA A 36 -13.06 -24.42 -2.86
CA ALA A 36 -12.32 -23.19 -3.05
C ALA A 36 -11.33 -23.35 -4.22
N PRO A 37 -11.26 -22.40 -5.17
CA PRO A 37 -10.23 -22.45 -6.20
C PRO A 37 -8.85 -22.51 -5.53
N ALA A 38 -7.96 -23.36 -6.06
CA ALA A 38 -6.61 -23.56 -5.54
C ALA A 38 -5.99 -22.21 -5.14
N ARG A 39 -5.91 -21.96 -3.83
CA ARG A 39 -5.39 -20.72 -3.28
C ARG A 39 -3.92 -20.64 -3.66
N GLU A 40 -3.59 -19.95 -4.76
CA GLU A 40 -2.21 -19.58 -5.06
C GLU A 40 -1.66 -18.92 -3.79
N SER A 41 -0.71 -19.59 -3.13
CA SER A 41 -0.08 -19.26 -1.84
C SER A 41 -0.62 -17.95 -1.22
N ASN A 42 -1.51 -18.05 -0.22
CA ASN A 42 -2.14 -16.92 0.47
C ASN A 42 -1.09 -16.02 1.15
N ASN A 43 -0.38 -15.22 0.36
CA ASN A 43 0.59 -14.27 0.80
C ASN A 43 -0.18 -13.07 1.34
N VAL A 44 -0.35 -13.05 2.65
CA VAL A 44 -0.96 -11.92 3.35
C VAL A 44 -0.08 -10.68 3.16
N PRO A 45 -0.65 -9.54 2.71
CA PRO A 45 0.10 -8.31 2.56
C PRO A 45 0.47 -7.70 3.91
N VAL A 46 1.68 -7.16 3.98
CA VAL A 46 2.18 -6.37 5.10
C VAL A 46 2.14 -4.90 4.71
N ASP A 47 1.36 -4.14 5.47
CA ASP A 47 1.14 -2.72 5.28
C ASP A 47 1.87 -1.89 6.35
N ILE A 48 2.20 -0.65 6.02
CA ILE A 48 2.58 0.39 6.98
C ILE A 48 1.44 1.39 7.08
N GLN A 49 1.03 1.68 8.31
CA GLN A 49 0.11 2.75 8.64
C GLN A 49 0.92 3.95 9.16
N ILE A 50 0.75 5.10 8.53
CA ILE A 50 1.35 6.37 8.96
C ILE A 50 0.19 7.27 9.39
N ALA A 51 0.17 7.65 10.66
CA ALA A 51 -0.75 8.65 11.19
C ALA A 51 -0.04 10.00 11.30
N PHE A 52 -0.72 11.07 10.91
CA PHE A 52 -0.21 12.43 10.89
C PHE A 52 -0.80 13.23 12.06
N LEU A 53 -0.02 14.19 12.56
CA LEU A 53 -0.50 15.20 13.53
C LEU A 53 -1.39 16.23 12.84
N ALA A 54 -0.95 16.68 11.67
CA ALA A 54 -1.70 17.56 10.79
C ALA A 54 -1.84 16.85 9.45
N ALA A 55 -3.07 16.75 8.95
CA ALA A 55 -3.34 16.14 7.66
C ALA A 55 -2.51 16.82 6.55
N PRO A 56 -1.81 16.06 5.70
CA PRO A 56 -1.11 16.62 4.56
C PRO A 56 -2.12 17.20 3.55
N PRO A 57 -1.75 18.20 2.73
CA PRO A 57 -2.63 18.74 1.72
C PRO A 57 -3.03 17.64 0.71
N ALA A 58 -4.32 17.56 0.41
CA ALA A 58 -4.86 16.61 -0.56
C ALA A 58 -4.28 16.88 -1.96
N HIS A 59 -3.80 15.82 -2.61
CA HIS A 59 -3.25 15.88 -3.96
C HIS A 59 -3.70 14.68 -4.79
N ARG A 60 -4.15 14.94 -6.02
CA ARG A 60 -4.71 13.88 -6.87
C ARG A 60 -3.69 12.79 -7.25
N VAL A 61 -2.42 13.15 -7.36
CA VAL A 61 -1.34 12.23 -7.75
C VAL A 61 -0.74 11.59 -6.50
N PRO A 62 -0.74 10.25 -6.40
CA PRO A 62 -0.01 9.52 -5.36
C PRO A 62 1.50 9.69 -5.47
N LEU A 63 2.21 9.46 -4.36
CA LEU A 63 3.67 9.36 -4.38
C LEU A 63 4.08 7.90 -4.62
N TYR A 64 5.19 7.72 -5.33
CA TYR A 64 5.72 6.42 -5.72
C TYR A 64 7.14 6.28 -5.20
N PHE A 65 7.36 5.30 -4.33
CA PHE A 65 8.67 5.04 -3.74
C PHE A 65 9.16 3.65 -4.14
N VAL A 66 10.32 3.58 -4.75
CA VAL A 66 10.94 2.30 -5.14
C VAL A 66 11.67 1.72 -3.95
N VAL A 67 11.47 0.44 -3.70
CA VAL A 67 11.95 -0.30 -2.53
C VAL A 67 12.81 -1.48 -3.00
N PRO A 68 13.83 -1.94 -2.24
CA PRO A 68 14.77 -2.96 -2.71
C PRO A 68 14.10 -4.31 -3.06
N HIS A 69 13.18 -4.81 -2.24
CA HIS A 69 12.53 -6.11 -2.46
C HIS A 69 11.11 -5.96 -3.02
N GLU A 70 10.58 -7.01 -3.64
CA GLU A 70 9.24 -7.00 -4.28
C GLU A 70 8.15 -6.75 -3.22
N THR A 71 7.22 -5.83 -3.48
CA THR A 71 6.15 -5.51 -2.50
C THR A 71 4.81 -6.18 -2.85
N VAL A 72 4.77 -6.85 -3.99
CA VAL A 72 3.56 -7.28 -4.70
C VAL A 72 3.62 -8.78 -4.94
N SER A 73 2.62 -9.51 -4.45
CA SER A 73 2.47 -10.96 -4.65
C SER A 73 1.12 -11.27 -5.31
N GLY A 74 1.06 -12.33 -6.12
CA GLY A 74 -0.16 -12.78 -6.77
C GLY A 74 -0.34 -12.26 -8.19
N THR A 75 -1.59 -12.10 -8.61
CA THR A 75 -1.95 -11.86 -10.01
C THR A 75 -1.84 -10.39 -10.41
N LEU A 76 -1.20 -10.13 -11.56
CA LEU A 76 -0.99 -8.77 -12.09
C LEU A 76 -1.88 -8.50 -13.30
N CYS A 77 -2.50 -7.32 -13.32
CA CYS A 77 -3.14 -6.75 -14.51
C CYS A 77 -2.36 -5.53 -15.01
N LEU A 78 -1.91 -5.59 -16.26
CA LEU A 78 -1.18 -4.51 -16.92
C LEU A 78 -2.14 -3.68 -17.78
N ILE A 79 -2.07 -2.35 -17.63
CA ILE A 79 -2.91 -1.40 -18.36
C ILE A 79 -2.02 -0.53 -19.22
N THR A 80 -2.22 -0.60 -20.54
CA THR A 80 -1.31 -0.02 -21.55
C THR A 80 -2.02 0.99 -22.46
N PRO A 81 -1.27 1.89 -23.10
CA PRO A 81 -1.81 2.64 -24.24
C PRO A 81 -2.06 1.69 -25.43
N PRO A 82 -3.01 2.02 -26.31
CA PRO A 82 -3.20 1.28 -27.55
C PRO A 82 -1.97 1.46 -28.47
N PRO A 83 -1.55 0.44 -29.25
CA PRO A 83 -2.18 -0.88 -29.43
C PRO A 83 -1.69 -1.98 -28.45
N GLN A 84 -2.62 -2.79 -27.93
CA GLN A 84 -2.37 -3.88 -26.98
C GLN A 84 -1.38 -4.94 -27.44
N ARG A 85 -1.39 -5.27 -28.73
CA ARG A 85 -0.69 -6.44 -29.28
C ARG A 85 0.80 -6.38 -28.97
N LYS A 86 1.41 -5.22 -29.21
CA LYS A 86 2.83 -4.94 -28.91
C LYS A 86 3.21 -5.33 -27.49
N TYR A 87 2.39 -4.97 -26.50
CA TYR A 87 2.67 -5.25 -25.09
C TYR A 87 2.40 -6.69 -24.71
N LYS A 88 1.43 -7.35 -25.35
CA LYS A 88 1.23 -8.78 -25.17
C LYS A 88 2.43 -9.56 -25.66
N ASP A 89 2.90 -9.26 -26.87
CA ASP A 89 4.03 -9.96 -27.49
C ASP A 89 5.30 -9.79 -26.62
N LEU A 90 5.51 -8.59 -26.07
CA LEU A 90 6.60 -8.35 -25.10
C LEU A 90 6.44 -9.13 -23.80
N VAL A 91 5.23 -9.21 -23.23
CA VAL A 91 4.99 -9.99 -22.00
C VAL A 91 5.15 -11.49 -22.27
N PHE A 92 4.73 -11.97 -23.44
CA PHE A 92 4.94 -13.37 -23.84
C PHE A 92 6.42 -13.69 -23.99
N ALA A 93 7.19 -12.85 -24.70
CA ALA A 93 8.63 -13.01 -24.83
C ALA A 93 9.33 -13.06 -23.46
N LEU A 94 9.00 -12.12 -22.56
CA LEU A 94 9.56 -12.11 -21.20
C LEU A 94 9.14 -13.32 -20.36
N SER A 95 7.95 -13.87 -20.61
CA SER A 95 7.47 -15.08 -19.93
C SER A 95 8.24 -16.32 -20.39
N GLU A 96 8.61 -16.38 -21.67
CA GLU A 96 9.46 -17.44 -22.25
C GLU A 96 10.90 -17.32 -21.74
N ASP A 97 11.43 -16.10 -21.63
CA ASP A 97 12.74 -15.79 -21.04
C ASP A 97 12.84 -16.19 -19.54
N GLY A 98 11.72 -16.54 -18.91
CA GLY A 98 11.67 -17.05 -17.54
C GLY A 98 11.47 -16.00 -16.46
N ASP A 99 11.18 -14.74 -16.81
CA ASP A 99 10.96 -13.69 -15.82
C ASP A 99 9.75 -14.00 -14.92
N ALA A 100 9.99 -14.17 -13.62
CA ALA A 100 8.96 -14.51 -12.63
C ALA A 100 7.81 -13.48 -12.60
N VAL A 101 8.12 -12.20 -12.84
CA VAL A 101 7.13 -11.12 -12.87
C VAL A 101 6.23 -11.21 -14.10
N ALA A 102 6.77 -11.56 -15.27
CA ALA A 102 6.00 -11.65 -16.51
C ALA A 102 4.99 -12.81 -16.45
N LYS A 103 5.38 -13.94 -15.84
CA LYS A 103 4.49 -15.10 -15.61
C LYS A 103 3.28 -14.76 -14.73
N ARG A 104 3.42 -13.81 -13.81
CA ARG A 104 2.31 -13.33 -12.94
C ARG A 104 1.32 -12.40 -13.67
N VAL A 105 1.67 -11.90 -14.86
CA VAL A 105 0.79 -11.02 -15.65
C VAL A 105 -0.29 -11.84 -16.33
N ARG A 106 -1.44 -11.97 -15.67
CA ARG A 106 -2.59 -12.72 -16.20
C ARG A 106 -3.29 -12.01 -17.35
N ARG A 107 -3.29 -10.67 -17.35
CA ARG A 107 -3.99 -9.90 -18.38
C ARG A 107 -3.33 -8.56 -18.66
N VAL A 108 -3.16 -8.28 -19.96
CA VAL A 108 -2.84 -6.95 -20.48
C VAL A 108 -4.15 -6.35 -21.01
N ILE A 109 -4.45 -5.07 -20.76
CA ILE A 109 -5.65 -4.36 -21.24
C ILE A 109 -5.28 -2.97 -21.74
N ASP A 110 -5.85 -2.58 -22.89
CA ASP A 110 -5.72 -1.21 -23.39
C ASP A 110 -6.64 -0.24 -22.65
N SER A 111 -6.21 1.01 -22.51
CA SER A 111 -7.05 2.09 -21.95
C SER A 111 -8.41 2.24 -22.66
N LYS A 112 -8.45 2.10 -23.99
CA LYS A 112 -9.71 2.14 -24.77
C LYS A 112 -10.61 0.95 -24.45
N LYS A 113 -10.05 -0.25 -24.31
CA LYS A 113 -10.81 -1.47 -23.99
C LYS A 113 -11.25 -1.48 -22.54
N LEU A 114 -10.46 -0.92 -21.63
CA LEU A 114 -10.83 -0.73 -20.25
C LEU A 114 -12.05 0.20 -20.15
N ALA A 115 -12.01 1.33 -20.87
CA ALA A 115 -13.12 2.28 -20.88
C ALA A 115 -14.40 1.69 -21.50
N ALA A 116 -14.27 0.81 -22.51
CA ALA A 116 -15.44 0.19 -23.14
C ALA A 116 -16.02 -0.98 -22.32
N LYS A 117 -15.18 -1.79 -21.67
CA LYS A 117 -15.61 -3.02 -20.96
C LYS A 117 -15.91 -2.81 -19.48
N VAL A 118 -15.30 -1.81 -18.87
CA VAL A 118 -15.32 -1.56 -17.43
C VAL A 118 -15.82 -0.14 -17.19
N ALA A 119 -16.96 0.19 -17.79
CA ALA A 119 -17.65 1.47 -17.58
C ALA A 119 -18.66 1.38 -16.42
N ASP A 120 -19.38 0.26 -16.35
CA ASP A 120 -20.44 0.08 -15.35
C ASP A 120 -19.86 -0.14 -13.95
N PRO A 121 -20.44 0.46 -12.90
CA PRO A 121 -19.94 0.30 -11.52
C PRO A 121 -19.82 -1.17 -11.10
N VAL A 122 -20.77 -2.02 -11.50
CA VAL A 122 -20.73 -3.47 -11.22
C VAL A 122 -19.54 -4.14 -11.90
N ALA A 123 -19.23 -3.76 -13.15
CA ALA A 123 -18.09 -4.28 -13.87
C ALA A 123 -16.76 -3.79 -13.27
N VAL A 124 -16.72 -2.54 -12.76
CA VAL A 124 -15.56 -1.99 -12.04
C VAL A 124 -15.29 -2.80 -10.77
N ARG A 125 -16.31 -3.10 -9.96
CA ARG A 125 -16.19 -3.93 -8.74
C ARG A 125 -15.68 -5.32 -9.07
N ALA A 126 -16.29 -5.97 -10.05
CA ALA A 126 -15.89 -7.30 -10.49
C ALA A 126 -14.43 -7.30 -10.99
N PHE A 127 -14.05 -6.28 -11.75
CA PHE A 127 -12.69 -6.12 -12.26
C PHE A 127 -11.67 -5.88 -11.12
N ALA A 128 -11.98 -5.03 -10.14
CA ALA A 128 -11.14 -4.79 -8.97
C ALA A 128 -10.97 -6.04 -8.09
N LYS A 129 -11.98 -6.91 -8.03
CA LYS A 129 -11.91 -8.20 -7.30
C LYS A 129 -11.10 -9.26 -8.07
N SER A 130 -11.09 -9.21 -9.39
CA SER A 130 -10.50 -10.28 -10.24
C SER A 130 -8.98 -10.35 -10.26
N TYR A 131 -8.29 -9.26 -9.91
CA TYR A 131 -6.82 -9.22 -9.84
C TYR A 131 -6.37 -8.61 -8.50
N ASP A 132 -5.20 -9.01 -8.04
CA ASP A 132 -4.64 -8.51 -6.78
C ASP A 132 -4.01 -7.13 -6.97
N HIS A 133 -3.33 -6.94 -8.11
CA HIS A 133 -2.51 -5.78 -8.36
C HIS A 133 -2.65 -5.26 -9.79
N PHE A 134 -2.57 -3.93 -9.91
CA PHE A 134 -2.76 -3.22 -11.16
C PHE A 134 -1.54 -2.34 -11.45
N ILE A 135 -1.04 -2.42 -12.67
CA ILE A 135 0.09 -1.60 -13.14
C ILE A 135 -0.39 -0.79 -14.33
N VAL A 136 -0.26 0.53 -14.24
CA VAL A 136 -0.57 1.45 -15.33
C VAL A 136 0.74 1.85 -15.99
N TYR A 137 0.94 1.42 -17.23
CA TYR A 137 2.17 1.68 -17.98
C TYR A 137 1.94 2.72 -19.06
N GLY A 138 2.76 3.77 -19.10
CA GLY A 138 2.91 4.64 -20.26
C GLY A 138 1.70 5.50 -20.64
N LEU A 139 0.69 5.61 -19.76
CA LEU A 139 -0.44 6.49 -19.98
C LEU A 139 -0.12 7.93 -19.57
N THR A 140 -0.58 8.89 -20.38
CA THR A 140 -0.49 10.33 -20.07
C THR A 140 -1.59 10.77 -19.10
N LYS A 141 -2.78 10.17 -19.22
CA LYS A 141 -3.93 10.43 -18.35
C LYS A 141 -4.27 9.16 -17.57
N TYR A 142 -4.46 9.33 -16.26
CA TYR A 142 -4.88 8.23 -15.40
C TYR A 142 -6.32 7.79 -15.75
N PRO A 143 -6.58 6.48 -15.95
CA PRO A 143 -7.92 5.99 -16.27
C PRO A 143 -8.93 6.29 -15.17
N ARG A 144 -10.10 6.85 -15.52
CA ARG A 144 -11.15 7.18 -14.55
C ARG A 144 -11.75 5.94 -13.89
N GLN A 145 -11.71 4.80 -14.59
CA GLN A 145 -12.21 3.50 -14.13
C GLN A 145 -11.42 2.95 -12.94
N LEU A 146 -10.16 3.37 -12.79
CA LEU A 146 -9.28 2.93 -11.71
C LEU A 146 -9.33 3.87 -10.49
N THR A 147 -10.45 4.57 -10.32
CA THR A 147 -10.70 5.49 -9.20
C THR A 147 -11.87 5.00 -8.36
N GLY A 148 -12.04 5.54 -7.15
CA GLY A 148 -13.12 5.13 -6.25
C GLY A 148 -12.85 3.77 -5.61
N GLU A 149 -13.48 2.72 -6.15
CA GLU A 149 -13.51 1.37 -5.56
C GLU A 149 -12.12 0.74 -5.41
N PHE A 150 -11.20 1.02 -6.33
CA PHE A 150 -9.81 0.59 -6.22
C PHE A 150 -9.11 1.16 -4.98
N LEU A 151 -9.50 2.36 -4.56
CA LEU A 151 -8.95 3.02 -3.39
C LEU A 151 -9.56 2.45 -2.11
N GLU A 152 -10.86 2.18 -2.11
CA GLU A 152 -11.55 1.53 -0.99
C GLU A 152 -10.94 0.16 -0.68
N HIS A 153 -10.68 -0.64 -1.71
CA HIS A 153 -10.05 -1.94 -1.57
C HIS A 153 -8.52 -1.88 -1.37
N ARG A 154 -7.92 -0.69 -1.27
CA ARG A 154 -6.47 -0.46 -1.13
C ARG A 154 -5.62 -1.11 -2.24
N LYS A 155 -6.23 -1.35 -3.40
CA LYS A 155 -5.55 -1.88 -4.60
C LYS A 155 -5.18 -0.72 -5.52
N VAL A 156 -4.41 0.22 -4.99
CA VAL A 156 -4.02 1.42 -5.73
C VAL A 156 -3.04 1.03 -6.84
N PRO A 157 -3.33 1.32 -8.11
CA PRO A 157 -2.44 0.93 -9.20
C PRO A 157 -1.08 1.65 -9.15
N ALA A 158 -0.02 0.93 -9.46
CA ALA A 158 1.31 1.51 -9.64
C ALA A 158 1.39 2.17 -11.03
N TRP A 159 1.57 3.48 -11.08
CA TRP A 159 1.68 4.22 -12.34
C TRP A 159 3.14 4.42 -12.73
N VAL A 160 3.51 3.87 -13.88
CA VAL A 160 4.87 3.91 -14.41
C VAL A 160 4.89 4.58 -15.78
N ASN A 161 5.94 5.39 -16.02
CA ASN A 161 6.13 6.08 -17.29
C ASN A 161 6.66 5.14 -18.38
N SER A 162 6.40 5.51 -19.64
CA SER A 162 6.87 4.76 -20.83
C SER A 162 8.34 5.01 -21.20
N LYS A 163 9.02 5.95 -20.53
CA LYS A 163 10.40 6.34 -20.84
C LYS A 163 11.38 5.28 -20.29
N GLY A 164 11.87 4.39 -21.15
CA GLY A 164 12.86 3.36 -20.83
C GLY A 164 12.51 1.99 -21.38
N ARG A 165 13.27 0.95 -21.00
CA ARG A 165 13.00 -0.44 -21.38
C ARG A 165 11.80 -0.98 -20.60
N PHE A 166 10.89 -1.66 -21.28
CA PHE A 166 9.68 -2.25 -20.71
C PHE A 166 9.93 -3.20 -19.52
N PRO A 167 10.85 -4.20 -19.59
CA PRO A 167 11.06 -5.15 -18.49
C PRO A 167 11.56 -4.48 -17.19
N GLU A 168 12.49 -3.53 -17.32
CA GLU A 168 13.01 -2.77 -16.17
C GLU A 168 11.90 -1.98 -15.46
N LYS A 169 10.97 -1.42 -16.23
CA LYS A 169 9.82 -0.68 -15.70
C LYS A 169 8.80 -1.59 -15.04
N LEU A 170 8.60 -2.79 -15.60
CA LEU A 170 7.74 -3.80 -14.99
C LEU A 170 8.30 -4.24 -13.64
N ARG A 171 9.61 -4.55 -13.58
CA ARG A 171 10.31 -4.86 -12.32
C ARG A 171 10.18 -3.69 -11.35
N LYS A 172 10.48 -2.46 -11.79
CA LYS A 172 10.33 -1.25 -10.97
C LYS A 172 8.92 -1.09 -10.41
N ALA A 173 7.87 -1.41 -11.18
CA ALA A 173 6.49 -1.31 -10.74
C ALA A 173 6.19 -2.24 -9.55
N VAL A 174 6.69 -3.48 -9.59
CA VAL A 174 6.54 -4.49 -8.52
C VAL A 174 7.29 -4.08 -7.25
N HIS A 175 8.38 -3.33 -7.40
CA HIS A 175 9.16 -2.76 -6.30
C HIS A 175 8.61 -1.42 -5.79
N THR A 176 7.52 -0.90 -6.34
CA THR A 176 7.02 0.45 -6.01
C THR A 176 5.94 0.40 -4.93
N VAL A 177 6.17 1.13 -3.85
CA VAL A 177 5.18 1.45 -2.82
C VAL A 177 4.42 2.71 -3.23
N VAL A 178 3.10 2.64 -3.25
CA VAL A 178 2.21 3.75 -3.61
C VAL A 178 1.64 4.38 -2.35
N VAL A 179 1.81 5.69 -2.20
CA VAL A 179 1.29 6.48 -1.08
C VAL A 179 0.21 7.43 -1.59
N THR A 180 -1.04 7.19 -1.21
CA THR A 180 -2.17 8.06 -1.58
C THR A 180 -2.17 9.36 -0.77
N ARG A 181 -2.45 10.48 -1.44
CA ARG A 181 -2.50 11.81 -0.81
C ARG A 181 -3.92 12.37 -0.82
N ARG A 182 -4.78 11.87 0.06
CA ARG A 182 -6.20 12.27 0.10
C ARG A 182 -6.53 13.40 1.09
N GLY A 183 -5.56 13.79 1.91
CA GLY A 183 -5.80 14.70 3.03
C GLY A 183 -6.37 14.01 4.26
N ASP A 184 -6.27 12.68 4.33
CA ASP A 184 -6.65 11.92 5.51
C ASP A 184 -5.58 12.03 6.60
N ASN A 185 -6.01 11.94 7.86
CA ASN A 185 -5.11 11.90 9.03
C ASN A 185 -4.24 10.64 9.06
N GLN A 186 -4.58 9.62 8.28
CA GLN A 186 -3.86 8.36 8.23
C GLN A 186 -3.77 7.86 6.80
N VAL A 187 -2.60 7.33 6.44
CA VAL A 187 -2.39 6.63 5.17
C VAL A 187 -1.87 5.23 5.43
N THR A 188 -2.39 4.25 4.69
CA THR A 188 -1.91 2.87 4.69
C THR A 188 -1.23 2.57 3.37
N CYS A 189 -0.02 2.03 3.41
CA CYS A 189 0.78 1.68 2.23
C CYS A 189 1.24 0.23 2.32
N ARG A 190 1.17 -0.53 1.23
CA ARG A 190 1.69 -1.90 1.19
C ARG A 190 3.20 -1.89 0.98
N VAL A 191 3.96 -2.59 1.83
CA VAL A 191 5.44 -2.59 1.82
C VAL A 191 6.04 -3.99 1.66
N GLY A 192 5.24 -5.03 1.86
CA GLY A 192 5.69 -6.40 1.61
C GLY A 192 4.54 -7.40 1.68
N HIS A 193 4.93 -8.67 1.70
CA HIS A 193 4.04 -9.80 1.89
C HIS A 193 4.73 -10.87 2.74
N THR A 194 3.94 -11.76 3.32
CA THR A 194 4.44 -12.84 4.20
C THR A 194 5.39 -13.84 3.52
N GLY A 195 5.32 -13.98 2.20
CA GLY A 195 6.31 -14.78 1.45
C GLY A 195 7.74 -14.20 1.40
N LEU A 196 7.99 -13.00 1.94
CA LEU A 196 9.35 -12.45 2.08
C LEU A 196 9.95 -12.82 3.44
N SER A 197 11.28 -12.83 3.52
CA SER A 197 11.95 -12.92 4.82
C SER A 197 11.69 -11.68 5.67
N THR A 198 11.74 -11.84 6.99
CA THR A 198 11.57 -10.74 7.96
C THR A 198 12.58 -9.62 7.73
N GLN A 199 13.83 -9.97 7.44
CA GLN A 199 14.91 -9.03 7.13
C GLN A 199 14.60 -8.19 5.88
N GLN A 200 14.15 -8.83 4.79
CA GLN A 200 13.77 -8.11 3.56
C GLN A 200 12.61 -7.13 3.80
N ILE A 201 11.62 -7.50 4.62
CA ILE A 201 10.52 -6.61 4.98
C ILE A 201 11.05 -5.41 5.77
N VAL A 202 11.96 -5.62 6.71
CA VAL A 202 12.57 -4.55 7.51
C VAL A 202 13.40 -3.61 6.64
N GLU A 203 14.23 -4.14 5.74
CA GLU A 203 14.97 -3.36 4.75
C GLU A 203 14.04 -2.52 3.87
N ASN A 204 12.92 -3.11 3.45
CA ASN A 204 11.90 -2.40 2.69
C ASN A 204 11.30 -1.24 3.48
N ILE A 205 10.95 -1.47 4.75
CA ILE A 205 10.39 -0.44 5.65
C ILE A 205 11.40 0.70 5.83
N ILE A 206 12.67 0.40 6.12
CA ILE A 206 13.71 1.41 6.34
C ILE A 206 13.93 2.22 5.07
N ALA A 207 14.13 1.56 3.93
CA ALA A 207 14.36 2.22 2.65
C ALA A 207 13.17 3.08 2.21
N PHE A 208 11.94 2.62 2.47
CA PHE A 208 10.72 3.38 2.21
C PHE A 208 10.63 4.63 3.09
N LEU A 209 10.80 4.47 4.41
CA LEU A 209 10.65 5.58 5.35
C LEU A 209 11.75 6.63 5.19
N ASP A 210 12.99 6.22 4.92
CA ASP A 210 14.09 7.14 4.61
C ASP A 210 13.79 7.97 3.37
N LYS A 211 13.23 7.36 2.32
CA LYS A 211 12.82 8.08 1.10
C LYS A 211 11.58 8.95 1.35
N PHE A 212 10.63 8.47 2.14
CA PHE A 212 9.41 9.20 2.47
C PHE A 212 9.71 10.49 3.22
N VAL A 213 10.53 10.43 4.27
CA VAL A 213 10.87 11.60 5.10
C VAL A 213 11.68 12.65 4.34
N LYS A 214 12.54 12.22 3.42
CA LYS A 214 13.38 13.12 2.61
C LYS A 214 12.64 13.76 1.44
N HIS A 215 11.48 13.23 1.05
CA HIS A 215 10.79 13.70 -0.14
C HIS A 215 10.10 15.06 0.12
N PRO A 216 10.25 16.05 -0.77
CA PRO A 216 9.75 17.41 -0.54
C PRO A 216 8.22 17.47 -0.42
N ASP A 217 7.50 16.70 -1.24
CA ASP A 217 6.04 16.67 -1.21
C ASP A 217 5.44 15.72 -0.15
N ALA A 218 6.30 15.04 0.60
CA ALA A 218 5.89 14.15 1.68
C ALA A 218 5.83 14.92 3.01
N VAL A 219 5.74 14.18 4.11
CA VAL A 219 5.54 14.75 5.44
C VAL A 219 6.84 14.63 6.24
N PRO A 220 7.36 15.74 6.81
CA PRO A 220 8.53 15.67 7.69
C PRO A 220 8.18 14.91 8.98
N LEU A 221 9.18 14.32 9.62
CA LEU A 221 9.03 13.55 10.86
C LEU A 221 8.27 14.31 11.97
N ARG A 222 8.41 15.64 12.01
CA ARG A 222 7.75 16.50 13.01
C ARG A 222 6.22 16.45 12.92
N ASN A 223 5.66 16.16 11.75
CA ASN A 223 4.22 16.13 11.53
C ASN A 223 3.65 14.70 11.53
N ILE A 224 4.47 13.70 11.85
CA ILE A 224 4.04 12.30 11.98
C ILE A 224 3.73 12.02 13.44
N LEU A 225 2.52 11.51 13.72
CA LEU A 225 2.07 11.13 15.06
C LEU A 225 2.59 9.75 15.46
N HIS A 226 2.36 8.75 14.62
CA HIS A 226 2.88 7.40 14.86
C HIS A 226 2.96 6.62 13.55
N ILE A 227 3.88 5.66 13.51
CA ILE A 227 3.99 4.70 12.41
C ILE A 227 3.78 3.31 12.99
N ARG A 228 2.91 2.53 12.35
CA ARG A 228 2.61 1.15 12.73
C ARG A 228 2.84 0.23 11.55
N VAL A 229 3.46 -0.92 11.78
CA VAL A 229 3.44 -2.03 10.83
C VAL A 229 2.15 -2.80 11.08
N ALA A 230 1.37 -3.02 10.04
CA ALA A 230 0.07 -3.65 10.16
C ALA A 230 -0.12 -4.75 9.11
N ALA A 231 -0.84 -5.78 9.49
CA ALA A 231 -1.33 -6.76 8.54
C ALA A 231 -2.78 -7.09 8.83
N THR A 232 -3.46 -7.54 7.79
CA THR A 232 -4.83 -8.01 7.89
C THR A 232 -4.78 -9.52 7.80
N GLY A 233 -5.06 -10.18 8.90
CA GLY A 233 -5.13 -11.63 8.98
C GLY A 233 -6.24 -12.21 8.13
N THR A 234 -6.24 -13.53 7.97
CA THR A 234 -7.23 -14.26 7.16
C THR A 234 -8.64 -14.15 7.72
N ASN A 235 -8.77 -13.91 9.03
CA ASN A 235 -10.05 -13.67 9.73
C ASN A 235 -10.53 -12.22 9.66
N SER A 236 -10.03 -11.41 8.71
CA SER A 236 -10.31 -9.97 8.59
C SER A 236 -9.91 -9.13 9.81
N LYS A 237 -9.20 -9.72 10.79
CA LYS A 237 -8.65 -9.00 11.95
C LYS A 237 -7.40 -8.25 11.54
N ARG A 238 -7.36 -6.96 11.85
CA ARG A 238 -6.21 -6.11 11.54
C ARG A 238 -5.41 -5.85 12.81
N VAL A 239 -4.15 -6.27 12.80
CA VAL A 239 -3.20 -5.99 13.89
C VAL A 239 -2.22 -4.93 13.40
N GLY A 240 -1.90 -3.96 14.26
CA GLY A 240 -0.95 -2.89 13.96
C GLY A 240 -0.01 -2.67 15.15
N LEU A 241 1.28 -2.94 14.94
CA LEU A 241 2.33 -2.78 15.94
C LEU A 241 3.08 -1.46 15.73
N PRO A 242 3.20 -0.59 16.74
CA PRO A 242 3.88 0.69 16.60
C PRO A 242 5.39 0.51 16.51
N ILE A 243 6.00 1.18 15.52
CA ILE A 243 7.46 1.25 15.32
C ILE A 243 8.02 2.66 15.54
N PHE A 244 7.13 3.65 15.57
CA PHE A 244 7.46 5.05 15.87
C PHE A 244 6.27 5.72 16.56
N GLY A 245 6.57 6.59 17.52
CA GLY A 245 5.61 7.49 18.15
C GLY A 245 6.22 8.87 18.32
N HIS A 246 5.40 9.90 18.11
CA HIS A 246 5.78 11.27 18.35
C HIS A 246 5.91 11.53 19.86
N PHE A 247 7.01 12.15 20.27
CA PHE A 247 7.20 12.55 21.65
C PHE A 247 6.64 13.95 21.85
N PHE A 248 5.61 14.07 22.69
CA PHE A 248 5.11 15.36 23.12
C PHE A 248 5.84 15.80 24.39
N GLN A 249 6.54 16.93 24.32
CA GLN A 249 7.01 17.62 25.51
C GLN A 249 5.93 18.59 25.96
N PHE A 250 5.14 18.18 26.95
CA PHE A 250 4.23 19.09 27.61
C PHE A 250 5.05 20.01 28.51
N LYS A 251 4.97 21.33 28.28
CA LYS A 251 5.47 22.28 29.28
C LYS A 251 4.61 22.12 30.52
N ALA A 252 5.24 21.83 31.66
CA ALA A 252 4.53 21.87 32.94
C ALA A 252 3.86 23.24 33.03
N LEU A 253 2.55 23.24 33.32
CA LEU A 253 1.82 24.46 33.63
C LEU A 253 2.52 25.09 34.83
N THR A 254 3.32 26.11 34.61
CA THR A 254 3.67 27.03 35.70
C THR A 254 2.34 27.60 36.14
N GLU A 255 1.89 27.29 37.36
CA GLU A 255 0.73 27.89 37.97
C GLU A 255 0.97 29.40 38.04
N SER A 256 0.63 30.11 36.97
CA SER A 256 0.51 31.55 37.00
C SER A 256 -0.69 31.84 37.89
N ALA A 257 -0.39 32.23 39.12
CA ALA A 257 -1.28 32.86 40.06
C ALA A 257 -1.87 34.16 39.46
N GLU A 258 -2.79 34.02 38.51
CA GLU A 258 -3.74 35.08 38.17
C GLU A 258 -5.10 34.65 38.68
N SER A 259 -5.39 35.12 39.89
CA SER A 259 -6.72 35.09 40.46
C SER A 259 -7.75 35.62 39.44
N PRO A 260 -8.94 35.01 39.34
CA PRO A 260 -9.97 35.50 38.44
C PRO A 260 -10.34 36.92 38.86
N ARG A 261 -10.09 37.90 37.97
CA ARG A 261 -10.55 39.28 38.15
C ARG A 261 -12.04 39.24 38.43
N LYS A 262 -12.43 39.59 39.67
CA LYS A 262 -13.84 39.75 40.09
C LYS A 262 -14.54 40.59 39.02
N ARG A 263 -15.52 40.01 38.34
CA ARG A 263 -16.43 40.74 37.45
C ARG A 263 -17.01 41.90 38.26
N ARG A 264 -16.75 43.13 37.85
CA ARG A 264 -17.42 44.31 38.40
C ARG A 264 -18.92 44.11 38.17
N LYS A 265 -19.69 44.07 39.26
CA LYS A 265 -21.15 44.24 39.23
C LYS A 265 -21.42 45.54 38.47
N VAL A 266 -22.16 45.43 37.36
CA VAL A 266 -22.81 46.59 36.75
C VAL A 266 -24.01 46.87 37.65
N GLU A 267 -23.97 47.96 38.39
CA GLU A 267 -25.16 48.49 39.06
C GLU A 267 -26.08 49.15 38.03
N ALA A 268 -27.38 49.08 38.33
CA ALA A 268 -28.52 49.30 37.45
C ALA A 268 -28.58 50.67 36.76
#